data_AF-A0A517P513-F1
#
_entry.id   AF-A0A517P513-F1
#
_cell.length_a   1.000
_cell.length_b   1.000
_cell.length_c   1.000
_cell.angle_alpha   90.00
_cell.angle_beta   90.00
_cell.angle_gamma   90.00
#
_symmetry.space_group_name_H-M   'P 1'
#
loop_
_entity.id
_entity.type
_entity.pdbx_description
1 polymer ?
#
loop_
_entity_poly.entity_id
_entity_poly.type
_entity_poly.pdbx_seq_one_letter_code
_entity_poly.pdbx_strand_id
1 'polypeptide(L)'
;MERPGEPGRVALWAAGEGDGEFTVLELGEDFARVARDDGAEPLVLRPAPPDSRPPAASGVPSRAPGVVPGRWAALRPSSAEPSRRPRINRATLAAEGARLSVSACDAATVEDCVTTNCRGDGYYALGGDAVFRNCSAASVGGAGFRLIDGGAVDPEDCTVEGFAAESGAAGFSLVRCGDAALNRCAAAFGLGDGLSLHDGGTGPYPDGAFRATVTNLLAREVPCGVRVGAACTATLRHLTTDADGTGLHVAGGAAAAINSLFVGGTHGVRRDAGTLALDHVLLHGPTPAAGALPGPNDLLADPGFRDAAGDLRLVVGSPAINAGRDLGGTVDDDLTGAPRPSFGRCKLGAY
;
A
#
# COMPACT_ATOMS: atom_id res chain seq x y z
N MET A 1 -43.88 -9.84 -21.57
CA MET A 1 -42.84 -8.81 -21.71
C MET A 1 -41.85 -9.05 -20.57
N GLU A 2 -40.98 -10.03 -20.76
CA GLU A 2 -39.99 -10.46 -19.76
C GLU A 2 -38.80 -9.51 -19.80
N ARG A 3 -38.33 -9.09 -18.61
CA ARG A 3 -37.13 -8.26 -18.48
C ARG A 3 -35.88 -9.14 -18.69
N PRO A 4 -34.81 -8.64 -19.34
CA PRO A 4 -33.57 -9.39 -19.48
C PRO A 4 -32.92 -9.58 -18.11
N GLY A 5 -32.44 -10.80 -17.83
CA GLY A 5 -31.78 -11.18 -16.60
C GLY A 5 -30.45 -10.45 -16.39
N GLU A 6 -30.20 -10.01 -15.16
CA GLU A 6 -28.91 -9.49 -14.74
C GLU A 6 -27.82 -10.58 -14.86
N PRO A 7 -26.58 -10.22 -15.25
CA PRO A 7 -25.47 -11.16 -15.29
C PRO A 7 -25.17 -11.71 -13.88
N GLY A 8 -25.09 -13.04 -13.79
CA GLY A 8 -24.87 -13.78 -12.55
C GLY A 8 -23.60 -13.36 -11.81
N ARG A 9 -23.73 -13.24 -10.48
CA ARG A 9 -22.63 -13.00 -9.55
C ARG A 9 -21.90 -14.34 -9.33
N VAL A 10 -20.65 -14.46 -9.78
CA VAL A 10 -19.78 -15.58 -9.39
C VAL A 10 -18.94 -15.13 -8.21
N ALA A 11 -19.27 -15.63 -7.02
CA ALA A 11 -18.36 -15.60 -5.89
C ALA A 11 -17.52 -16.88 -5.95
N LEU A 12 -16.20 -16.74 -6.11
CA LEU A 12 -15.28 -17.83 -5.81
C LEU A 12 -15.23 -17.97 -4.29
N TRP A 13 -16.09 -18.84 -3.76
CA TRP A 13 -16.07 -19.22 -2.35
C TRP A 13 -15.24 -20.50 -2.23
N ALA A 14 -13.97 -20.36 -1.87
CA ALA A 14 -13.13 -21.51 -1.54
C ALA A 14 -13.32 -21.86 -0.06
N ALA A 15 -14.37 -22.62 0.25
CA ALA A 15 -14.44 -23.36 1.51
C ALA A 15 -13.67 -24.68 1.32
N GLY A 16 -12.37 -24.68 1.63
CA GLY A 16 -11.55 -25.89 1.70
C GLY A 16 -11.34 -26.29 3.16
N GLU A 17 -11.48 -27.56 3.51
CA GLU A 17 -11.02 -28.12 4.78
C GLU A 17 -9.53 -28.50 4.63
N GLY A 18 -8.65 -27.95 5.46
CA GLY A 18 -7.21 -28.24 5.45
C GLY A 18 -6.29 -27.03 5.23
N ASP A 19 -5.03 -27.14 5.70
CA ASP A 19 -3.95 -26.15 5.63
C ASP A 19 -3.36 -25.97 4.20
N GLY A 20 -4.17 -26.11 3.17
CA GLY A 20 -3.72 -26.13 1.77
C GLY A 20 -3.17 -24.77 1.31
N GLU A 21 -2.04 -24.79 0.61
CA GLU A 21 -1.58 -23.68 -0.22
C GLU A 21 -2.53 -23.55 -1.42
N PHE A 22 -3.27 -22.45 -1.52
CA PHE A 22 -4.14 -22.20 -2.68
C PHE A 22 -3.35 -21.43 -3.72
N THR A 23 -2.77 -22.14 -4.68
CA THR A 23 -2.32 -21.51 -5.92
C THR A 23 -3.54 -21.24 -6.79
N VAL A 24 -3.91 -19.97 -6.98
CA VAL A 24 -4.87 -19.60 -8.02
C VAL A 24 -4.17 -19.80 -9.37
N LEU A 25 -4.28 -21.01 -9.93
CA LEU A 25 -3.75 -21.35 -11.24
C LEU A 25 -4.61 -20.70 -12.33
N GLU A 26 -3.92 -20.00 -13.24
CA GLU A 26 -4.36 -19.41 -14.51
C GLU A 26 -5.83 -19.71 -14.90
N LEU A 27 -6.68 -18.68 -14.86
CA LEU A 27 -8.02 -18.72 -15.41
C LEU A 27 -7.96 -18.27 -16.87
N GLY A 28 -7.84 -19.22 -17.80
CA GLY A 28 -7.98 -18.97 -19.24
C GLY A 28 -9.45 -18.73 -19.65
N GLU A 29 -9.66 -18.18 -20.85
CA GLU A 29 -10.94 -17.61 -21.32
C GLU A 29 -12.17 -18.52 -21.26
N ASP A 30 -12.03 -19.82 -20.99
CA ASP A 30 -13.15 -20.77 -20.98
C ASP A 30 -13.28 -21.67 -19.74
N PHE A 31 -12.40 -21.60 -18.73
CA PHE A 31 -12.48 -22.52 -17.58
C PHE A 31 -11.90 -21.95 -16.28
N ALA A 32 -12.56 -22.23 -15.16
CA ALA A 32 -11.95 -22.11 -13.84
C ALA A 32 -11.58 -23.50 -13.29
N ARG A 33 -10.31 -23.67 -12.90
CA ARG A 33 -9.84 -24.82 -12.11
C ARG A 33 -9.23 -24.30 -10.80
N VAL A 34 -9.83 -24.66 -9.68
CA VAL A 34 -9.17 -24.59 -8.38
C VAL A 34 -8.49 -25.95 -8.19
N ALA A 35 -7.17 -26.01 -8.31
CA ALA A 35 -6.44 -27.22 -7.95
C ALA A 35 -6.29 -27.26 -6.43
N ARG A 36 -6.57 -28.43 -5.84
CA ARG A 36 -6.16 -28.75 -4.47
C ARG A 36 -4.81 -29.46 -4.52
N ASP A 37 -3.92 -29.15 -3.59
CA ASP A 37 -2.61 -29.81 -3.45
C ASP A 37 -2.69 -31.24 -2.89
N ASP A 38 -3.89 -31.73 -2.55
CA ASP A 38 -4.11 -33.05 -1.95
C ASP A 38 -4.28 -34.20 -2.98
N GLY A 39 -4.18 -33.91 -4.28
CA GLY A 39 -4.33 -34.92 -5.34
C GLY A 39 -5.76 -35.41 -5.54
N ALA A 40 -6.77 -34.78 -4.92
CA ALA A 40 -8.18 -35.08 -5.19
C ALA A 40 -8.60 -34.58 -6.59
N GLU A 41 -9.51 -35.31 -7.24
CA GLU A 41 -10.03 -34.90 -8.55
C GLU A 41 -10.69 -33.51 -8.47
N PRO A 42 -10.36 -32.59 -9.39
CA PRO A 42 -10.89 -31.23 -9.36
C PRO A 42 -12.41 -31.22 -9.57
N LEU A 43 -13.12 -30.36 -8.84
CA LEU A 43 -14.54 -30.10 -9.05
C LEU A 43 -14.74 -29.39 -10.41
N VAL A 44 -15.24 -30.13 -11.40
CA VAL A 44 -15.53 -29.61 -12.74
C VAL A 44 -16.96 -29.07 -12.79
N LEU A 45 -17.14 -27.75 -12.87
CA LEU A 45 -18.43 -27.14 -13.21
C LEU A 45 -18.51 -26.96 -14.74
N ARG A 46 -19.49 -27.60 -15.38
CA ARG A 46 -19.72 -27.54 -16.84
C ARG A 46 -20.78 -26.48 -17.18
N PRO A 47 -20.54 -25.58 -18.15
CA PRO A 47 -21.60 -24.81 -18.78
C PRO A 47 -22.30 -25.60 -19.91
N ALA A 48 -23.53 -25.22 -20.24
CA ALA A 48 -24.29 -25.71 -21.38
C ALA A 48 -23.67 -25.25 -22.72
N PRO A 49 -23.83 -25.99 -23.83
CA PRO A 49 -22.97 -25.86 -25.01
C PRO A 49 -23.35 -24.68 -25.91
N PRO A 50 -22.37 -23.92 -26.44
CA PRO A 50 -22.54 -23.12 -27.64
C PRO A 50 -21.77 -23.69 -28.84
N ASP A 51 -22.47 -23.79 -29.97
CA ASP A 51 -21.95 -24.21 -31.27
C ASP A 51 -21.08 -23.14 -31.96
N SER A 52 -20.10 -23.63 -32.73
CA SER A 52 -19.30 -23.01 -33.81
C SER A 52 -18.00 -22.23 -33.47
N ARG A 53 -16.86 -22.81 -33.89
CA ARG A 53 -15.52 -22.17 -34.09
C ARG A 53 -15.28 -21.94 -35.60
N PRO A 54 -14.38 -21.01 -36.01
CA PRO A 54 -13.06 -21.45 -36.54
C PRO A 54 -11.91 -20.40 -36.30
N PRO A 55 -10.70 -20.50 -36.91
CA PRO A 55 -9.50 -21.20 -36.41
C PRO A 55 -8.29 -20.27 -36.09
N ALA A 56 -7.27 -20.86 -35.45
CA ALA A 56 -6.08 -20.22 -34.90
C ALA A 56 -4.93 -19.96 -35.91
N ALA A 57 -4.05 -19.01 -35.57
CA ALA A 57 -2.69 -18.87 -36.11
C ALA A 57 -1.68 -18.66 -34.97
N SER A 58 -0.45 -19.14 -35.22
CA SER A 58 0.55 -19.62 -34.25
C SER A 58 1.72 -18.67 -33.97
N GLY A 59 2.33 -18.79 -32.77
CA GLY A 59 3.80 -18.72 -32.64
C GLY A 59 4.37 -17.94 -31.44
N VAL A 60 5.02 -18.69 -30.52
CA VAL A 60 5.94 -18.31 -29.40
C VAL A 60 5.28 -17.96 -28.04
N PRO A 61 5.50 -18.75 -26.96
CA PRO A 61 4.96 -18.45 -25.63
C PRO A 61 5.93 -17.57 -24.83
N SER A 62 5.68 -16.26 -24.80
CA SER A 62 6.04 -15.47 -23.62
C SER A 62 4.94 -15.71 -22.57
N ARG A 63 5.27 -16.25 -21.39
CA ARG A 63 4.31 -16.35 -20.27
C ARG A 63 4.02 -14.94 -19.75
N ALA A 64 3.09 -14.26 -20.42
CA ALA A 64 2.45 -13.07 -19.89
C ALA A 64 1.47 -13.52 -18.78
N PRO A 65 1.40 -12.80 -17.65
CA PRO A 65 0.41 -13.08 -16.62
C PRO A 65 -1.00 -12.98 -17.23
N GLY A 66 -1.80 -14.03 -17.05
CA GLY A 66 -3.19 -14.08 -17.51
C GLY A 66 -4.04 -13.05 -16.75
N VAL A 67 -4.75 -12.20 -17.48
CA VAL A 67 -5.68 -11.22 -16.93
C VAL A 67 -7.01 -11.92 -16.65
N VAL A 68 -7.47 -11.93 -15.40
CA VAL A 68 -8.76 -12.51 -15.02
C VAL A 68 -9.84 -11.42 -14.94
N PRO A 69 -10.83 -11.39 -15.84
CA PRO A 69 -12.01 -10.53 -15.68
C PRO A 69 -12.94 -11.13 -14.62
N GLY A 70 -12.78 -10.70 -13.37
CA GLY A 70 -13.63 -11.12 -12.25
C GLY A 70 -13.92 -9.96 -11.31
N ARG A 71 -15.19 -9.76 -10.92
CA ARG A 71 -15.61 -8.57 -10.15
C ARG A 71 -15.10 -8.51 -8.71
N TRP A 72 -14.70 -9.63 -8.08
CA TRP A 72 -14.25 -9.67 -6.67
C TRP A 72 -13.41 -10.92 -6.38
N ALA A 73 -12.36 -10.80 -5.55
CA ALA A 73 -11.82 -11.94 -4.79
C ALA A 73 -11.82 -11.60 -3.30
N ALA A 74 -12.36 -12.49 -2.48
CA ALA A 74 -12.41 -12.31 -1.04
C ALA A 74 -11.90 -13.56 -0.34
N LEU A 75 -10.92 -13.39 0.54
CA LEU A 75 -10.64 -14.34 1.60
C LEU A 75 -11.52 -13.98 2.79
N ARG A 76 -12.41 -14.91 3.13
CA ARG A 76 -13.10 -14.89 4.41
C ARG A 76 -12.87 -16.25 5.06
N PRO A 77 -12.23 -16.34 6.22
CA PRO A 77 -12.19 -17.58 6.96
C PRO A 77 -13.63 -17.95 7.30
N SER A 78 -13.96 -19.23 7.22
CA SER A 78 -15.23 -19.69 7.77
C SER A 78 -15.16 -19.48 9.28
N SER A 79 -16.24 -18.96 9.86
CA SER A 79 -16.35 -18.65 11.30
C SER A 79 -16.15 -19.85 12.23
N ALA A 80 -15.92 -21.05 11.69
CA ALA A 80 -15.75 -22.29 12.43
C ALA A 80 -14.29 -22.55 12.85
N GLU A 81 -13.29 -21.91 12.22
CA GLU A 81 -11.87 -22.15 12.52
C GLU A 81 -11.02 -20.86 12.44
N PRO A 82 -11.00 -20.05 13.52
CA PRO A 82 -10.25 -18.78 13.56
C PRO A 82 -8.73 -18.95 13.39
N SER A 83 -8.17 -20.12 13.69
CA SER A 83 -6.73 -20.40 13.65
C SER A 83 -6.10 -20.45 12.24
N ARG A 84 -6.88 -20.26 11.17
CA ARG A 84 -6.37 -20.39 9.81
C ARG A 84 -5.67 -19.13 9.34
N ARG A 85 -4.52 -19.33 8.71
CA ARG A 85 -3.68 -18.27 8.16
C ARG A 85 -3.76 -18.26 6.62
N PRO A 86 -4.81 -17.69 6.02
CA PRO A 86 -4.96 -17.73 4.57
C PRO A 86 -3.80 -17.02 3.88
N ARG A 87 -3.34 -17.64 2.78
CA ARG A 87 -2.29 -17.10 1.91
C ARG A 87 -2.83 -16.92 0.49
N ILE A 88 -2.61 -15.76 -0.11
CA ILE A 88 -2.74 -15.54 -1.56
C ILE A 88 -1.35 -15.23 -2.09
N ASN A 89 -0.97 -15.87 -3.19
CA ASN A 89 0.30 -15.62 -3.85
C ASN A 89 0.10 -15.47 -5.36
N ARG A 90 0.81 -14.53 -5.99
CA ARG A 90 0.88 -14.34 -7.46
C ARG A 90 -0.47 -14.19 -8.17
N ALA A 91 -1.44 -13.52 -7.54
CA ALA A 91 -2.75 -13.27 -8.14
C ALA A 91 -2.77 -11.92 -8.87
N THR A 92 -3.41 -11.86 -10.04
CA THR A 92 -3.72 -10.59 -10.73
C THR A 92 -5.23 -10.40 -10.79
N LEU A 93 -5.71 -9.26 -10.31
CA LEU A 93 -7.11 -8.86 -10.35
C LEU A 93 -7.25 -7.62 -11.22
N ALA A 94 -8.03 -7.72 -12.30
CA ALA A 94 -8.24 -6.64 -13.25
C ALA A 94 -9.71 -6.60 -13.68
N ALA A 95 -10.57 -5.95 -12.88
CA ALA A 95 -11.95 -5.72 -13.26
C ALA A 95 -12.58 -4.54 -12.53
N GLU A 96 -13.61 -3.96 -13.15
CA GLU A 96 -14.44 -2.95 -12.51
C GLU A 96 -15.09 -3.52 -11.24
N GLY A 97 -14.75 -2.92 -10.09
CA GLY A 97 -15.20 -3.35 -8.77
C GLY A 97 -14.36 -4.43 -8.10
N ALA A 98 -13.32 -4.96 -8.76
CA ALA A 98 -12.41 -5.92 -8.15
C ALA A 98 -11.69 -5.30 -6.96
N ARG A 99 -11.57 -6.06 -5.89
CA ARG A 99 -10.62 -5.83 -4.80
C ARG A 99 -10.17 -7.17 -4.26
N LEU A 100 -8.98 -7.20 -3.68
CA LEU A 100 -8.56 -8.32 -2.83
C LEU A 100 -8.94 -7.98 -1.40
N SER A 101 -9.87 -8.75 -0.84
CA SER A 101 -10.37 -8.53 0.52
C SER A 101 -9.86 -9.60 1.48
N VAL A 102 -9.23 -9.19 2.57
CA VAL A 102 -8.97 -9.99 3.76
C VAL A 102 -9.88 -9.48 4.88
N SER A 103 -10.64 -10.35 5.55
CA SER A 103 -11.49 -9.89 6.65
C SER A 103 -11.64 -10.93 7.73
N ALA A 104 -11.50 -10.50 9.00
CA ALA A 104 -11.72 -11.32 10.20
C ALA A 104 -10.88 -12.60 10.26
N CYS A 105 -9.63 -12.55 9.81
CA CYS A 105 -8.64 -13.62 9.99
C CYS A 105 -7.77 -13.33 11.22
N ASP A 106 -7.27 -14.35 11.93
CA ASP A 106 -6.26 -14.10 12.97
C ASP A 106 -4.97 -13.53 12.34
N ALA A 107 -4.53 -14.11 11.22
CA ALA A 107 -3.45 -13.60 10.41
C ALA A 107 -3.65 -13.96 8.93
N ALA A 108 -3.30 -13.09 7.99
CA ALA A 108 -3.32 -13.38 6.56
C ALA A 108 -2.02 -12.93 5.87
N THR A 109 -1.70 -13.56 4.75
CA THR A 109 -0.52 -13.21 3.94
C THR A 109 -0.91 -13.07 2.47
N VAL A 110 -0.55 -11.95 1.85
CA VAL A 110 -0.80 -11.66 0.44
C VAL A 110 0.52 -11.28 -0.20
N GLU A 111 0.98 -12.06 -1.17
CA GLU A 111 2.33 -11.93 -1.73
C GLU A 111 2.30 -11.90 -3.26
N ASP A 112 3.18 -11.10 -3.86
CA ASP A 112 3.36 -11.02 -5.32
C ASP A 112 2.06 -10.75 -6.10
N CYS A 113 1.08 -10.08 -5.49
CA CYS A 113 -0.22 -9.85 -6.09
C CYS A 113 -0.29 -8.52 -6.82
N VAL A 114 -1.20 -8.41 -7.77
CA VAL A 114 -1.48 -7.19 -8.53
C VAL A 114 -2.98 -6.92 -8.55
N THR A 115 -3.36 -5.68 -8.29
CA THR A 115 -4.73 -5.18 -8.47
C THR A 115 -4.70 -4.00 -9.44
N THR A 116 -5.54 -4.01 -10.48
CA THR A 116 -5.55 -2.93 -11.47
C THR A 116 -6.92 -2.61 -12.03
N ASN A 117 -7.17 -1.34 -12.36
CA ASN A 117 -8.44 -0.85 -12.92
C ASN A 117 -9.64 -1.18 -12.02
N CYS A 118 -9.43 -1.11 -10.71
CA CYS A 118 -10.44 -1.35 -9.69
C CYS A 118 -11.29 -0.10 -9.48
N ARG A 119 -12.60 -0.23 -9.29
CA ARG A 119 -13.48 0.92 -9.00
C ARG A 119 -13.40 1.35 -7.53
N GLY A 120 -13.08 0.42 -6.63
CA GLY A 120 -12.90 0.69 -5.20
C GLY A 120 -11.43 0.60 -4.81
N ASP A 121 -11.17 0.17 -3.58
CA ASP A 121 -9.81 -0.08 -3.11
C ASP A 121 -9.14 -1.24 -3.86
N GLY A 122 -7.82 -1.20 -4.04
CA GLY A 122 -7.07 -2.33 -4.60
C GLY A 122 -7.05 -3.51 -3.61
N TYR A 123 -6.46 -3.26 -2.45
CA TYR A 123 -6.41 -4.18 -1.32
C TYR A 123 -7.24 -3.65 -0.17
N TYR A 124 -8.01 -4.53 0.45
CA TYR A 124 -8.86 -4.21 1.59
C TYR A 124 -8.64 -5.22 2.71
N ALA A 125 -8.18 -4.77 3.88
CA ALA A 125 -8.10 -5.59 5.09
C ALA A 125 -9.04 -5.02 6.15
N LEU A 126 -9.83 -5.88 6.79
CA LEU A 126 -10.70 -5.51 7.90
C LEU A 126 -10.57 -6.50 9.06
N GLY A 127 -10.01 -6.04 10.18
CA GLY A 127 -9.78 -6.89 11.34
C GLY A 127 -8.57 -7.82 11.19
N GLY A 128 -7.96 -8.16 12.32
CA GLY A 128 -6.92 -9.19 12.39
C GLY A 128 -5.56 -8.77 11.85
N ASP A 129 -4.60 -9.70 11.84
CA ASP A 129 -3.26 -9.42 11.32
C ASP A 129 -3.21 -9.65 9.80
N ALA A 130 -2.50 -8.80 9.06
CA ALA A 130 -2.37 -8.95 7.61
C ALA A 130 -1.00 -8.47 7.12
N VAL A 131 -0.31 -9.33 6.37
CA VAL A 131 0.97 -9.03 5.76
C VAL A 131 0.80 -8.98 4.24
N PHE A 132 1.30 -7.91 3.62
CA PHE A 132 1.31 -7.73 2.18
C PHE A 132 2.76 -7.59 1.74
N ARG A 133 3.25 -8.48 0.87
CA ARG A 133 4.62 -8.37 0.34
C ARG A 133 4.63 -8.26 -1.17
N ASN A 134 5.45 -7.35 -1.68
CA ASN A 134 5.66 -7.23 -3.12
C ASN A 134 4.33 -7.14 -3.91
N CYS A 135 3.37 -6.42 -3.35
CA CYS A 135 2.04 -6.26 -3.93
C CYS A 135 1.92 -4.91 -4.64
N SER A 136 1.17 -4.85 -5.73
CA SER A 136 0.96 -3.60 -6.47
C SER A 136 -0.52 -3.29 -6.72
N ALA A 137 -0.89 -2.02 -6.56
CA ALA A 137 -2.22 -1.50 -6.91
C ALA A 137 -2.08 -0.37 -7.94
N ALA A 138 -2.80 -0.46 -9.06
CA ALA A 138 -2.70 0.53 -10.13
C ALA A 138 -4.08 0.96 -10.67
N SER A 139 -4.29 2.25 -10.93
CA SER A 139 -5.55 2.75 -11.51
C SER A 139 -6.79 2.35 -10.68
N VAL A 140 -6.73 2.58 -9.36
CA VAL A 140 -7.81 2.20 -8.44
C VAL A 140 -8.70 3.40 -8.07
N GLY A 141 -10.00 3.20 -7.93
CA GLY A 141 -10.94 4.27 -7.61
C GLY A 141 -10.97 4.67 -6.13
N GLY A 142 -10.54 3.78 -5.24
CA GLY A 142 -10.39 4.02 -3.80
C GLY A 142 -8.93 4.15 -3.38
N ALA A 143 -8.59 3.59 -2.21
CA ALA A 143 -7.20 3.51 -1.77
C ALA A 143 -6.45 2.36 -2.47
N GLY A 144 -5.13 2.47 -2.62
CA GLY A 144 -4.32 1.32 -3.03
C GLY A 144 -4.44 0.19 -2.02
N PHE A 145 -4.16 0.50 -0.77
CA PHE A 145 -4.34 -0.37 0.38
C PHE A 145 -5.23 0.32 1.42
N ARG A 146 -6.39 -0.25 1.71
CA ARG A 146 -7.28 0.18 2.81
C ARG A 146 -7.25 -0.86 3.92
N LEU A 147 -6.60 -0.54 5.03
CA LEU A 147 -6.37 -1.46 6.15
C LEU A 147 -7.08 -0.90 7.38
N ILE A 148 -8.13 -1.57 7.85
CA ILE A 148 -9.06 -1.05 8.86
C ILE A 148 -9.16 -2.01 10.04
N ASP A 149 -9.13 -1.48 11.26
CA ASP A 149 -9.37 -2.23 12.52
C ASP A 149 -8.49 -3.48 12.66
N GLY A 150 -7.34 -3.49 11.98
CA GLY A 150 -6.39 -4.60 12.01
C GLY A 150 -5.68 -4.68 13.36
N GLY A 151 -5.20 -5.88 13.71
CA GLY A 151 -4.17 -6.05 14.72
C GLY A 151 -2.86 -5.49 14.18
N ALA A 152 -1.95 -6.38 13.77
CA ALA A 152 -0.72 -6.03 13.07
C ALA A 152 -0.92 -6.00 11.55
N VAL A 153 -0.62 -4.88 10.91
CA VAL A 153 -0.64 -4.80 9.43
C VAL A 153 0.75 -4.41 8.89
N ASP A 154 1.23 -5.16 7.91
CA ASP A 154 2.61 -5.05 7.42
C ASP A 154 2.70 -5.05 5.88
N PRO A 155 2.47 -3.91 5.20
CA PRO A 155 2.85 -3.75 3.81
C PRO A 155 4.37 -3.56 3.66
N GLU A 156 4.99 -4.48 2.94
CA GLU A 156 6.41 -4.54 2.66
C GLU A 156 6.63 -4.61 1.14
N ASP A 157 7.51 -3.76 0.60
CA ASP A 157 7.82 -3.72 -0.85
C ASP A 157 6.57 -3.50 -1.73
N CYS A 158 5.56 -2.79 -1.22
CA CYS A 158 4.30 -2.57 -1.92
C CYS A 158 4.30 -1.26 -2.71
N THR A 159 3.68 -1.26 -3.89
CA THR A 159 3.57 -0.08 -4.75
C THR A 159 2.11 0.27 -5.05
N VAL A 160 1.84 1.57 -5.15
CA VAL A 160 0.54 2.10 -5.55
C VAL A 160 0.72 3.21 -6.56
N GLU A 161 0.04 3.11 -7.70
CA GLU A 161 0.08 4.14 -8.75
C GLU A 161 -1.34 4.49 -9.24
N GLY A 162 -1.65 5.77 -9.41
CA GLY A 162 -2.92 6.17 -10.04
C GLY A 162 -4.14 5.80 -9.20
N PHE A 163 -4.35 6.46 -8.06
CA PHE A 163 -5.52 6.23 -7.21
C PHE A 163 -6.42 7.48 -7.15
N ALA A 164 -7.75 7.28 -7.20
CA ALA A 164 -8.70 8.39 -7.33
C ALA A 164 -9.04 9.07 -5.99
N ALA A 165 -9.71 10.23 -6.07
CA ALA A 165 -10.00 11.13 -4.95
C ALA A 165 -11.28 10.77 -4.20
N GLU A 166 -11.73 9.51 -4.19
CA GLU A 166 -12.88 9.16 -3.35
C GLU A 166 -12.58 9.56 -1.90
N SER A 167 -13.58 10.04 -1.17
CA SER A 167 -13.37 10.63 0.16
C SER A 167 -12.54 9.72 1.07
N GLY A 168 -11.34 10.16 1.45
CA GLY A 168 -10.42 9.37 2.27
C GLY A 168 -9.65 8.28 1.52
N ALA A 169 -9.46 8.43 0.20
CA ALA A 169 -8.53 7.63 -0.57
C ALA A 169 -7.08 8.08 -0.31
N ALA A 170 -6.19 7.10 -0.23
CA ALA A 170 -4.75 7.29 -0.12
C ALA A 170 -4.05 6.14 -0.83
N GLY A 171 -2.76 6.28 -1.14
CA GLY A 171 -1.96 5.14 -1.60
C GLY A 171 -2.05 4.02 -0.56
N PHE A 172 -1.72 4.37 0.67
CA PHE A 172 -1.90 3.53 1.85
C PHE A 172 -2.81 4.26 2.86
N SER A 173 -3.98 3.70 3.16
CA SER A 173 -4.92 4.20 4.16
C SER A 173 -4.99 3.19 5.30
N LEU A 174 -4.38 3.54 6.44
CA LEU A 174 -4.34 2.72 7.64
C LEU A 174 -5.24 3.37 8.70
N VAL A 175 -6.27 2.63 9.11
CA VAL A 175 -7.36 3.13 9.94
C VAL A 175 -7.50 2.26 11.17
N ARG A 176 -7.23 2.82 12.36
CA ARG A 176 -7.42 2.09 13.63
C ARG A 176 -6.69 0.74 13.70
N CYS A 177 -5.54 0.64 13.04
CA CYS A 177 -4.68 -0.54 13.18
C CYS A 177 -4.04 -0.53 14.58
N GLY A 178 -3.80 -1.69 15.20
CA GLY A 178 -3.07 -1.76 16.46
C GLY A 178 -1.61 -1.36 16.28
N ASP A 179 -0.84 -2.23 15.63
CA ASP A 179 0.57 -2.01 15.32
C ASP A 179 0.78 -2.14 13.80
N ALA A 180 0.91 -1.00 13.10
CA ALA A 180 1.19 -0.99 11.67
C ALA A 180 2.68 -0.81 11.40
N ALA A 181 3.23 -1.64 10.52
CA ALA A 181 4.55 -1.46 9.93
C ALA A 181 4.38 -1.24 8.42
N LEU A 182 5.03 -0.22 7.86
CA LEU A 182 5.04 0.00 6.42
C LEU A 182 6.50 0.15 6.00
N ASN A 183 6.98 -0.72 5.12
CA ASN A 183 8.41 -0.81 4.81
C ASN A 183 8.68 -0.88 3.31
N ARG A 184 9.57 -0.01 2.80
CA ARG A 184 9.98 0.02 1.39
C ARG A 184 8.80 0.13 0.42
N CYS A 185 7.82 0.97 0.76
CA CYS A 185 6.62 1.16 -0.03
C CYS A 185 6.68 2.41 -0.90
N ALA A 186 5.89 2.44 -1.97
CA ALA A 186 5.78 3.62 -2.84
C ALA A 186 4.32 3.94 -3.18
N ALA A 187 3.95 5.22 -3.17
CA ALA A 187 2.67 5.72 -3.64
C ALA A 187 2.89 6.90 -4.61
N ALA A 188 2.28 6.85 -5.78
CA ALA A 188 2.47 7.87 -6.81
C ALA A 188 1.21 8.20 -7.61
N PHE A 189 1.19 9.40 -8.18
CA PHE A 189 0.18 9.85 -9.16
C PHE A 189 -1.25 9.74 -8.64
N GLY A 190 -1.46 10.11 -7.37
CA GLY A 190 -2.73 9.93 -6.69
C GLY A 190 -3.46 11.24 -6.48
N LEU A 191 -4.79 11.20 -6.48
CA LEU A 191 -5.60 12.36 -6.11
C LEU A 191 -5.89 12.45 -4.60
N GLY A 192 -5.37 11.49 -3.82
CA GLY A 192 -5.45 11.44 -2.35
C GLY A 192 -4.07 11.51 -1.69
N ASP A 193 -3.99 11.30 -0.38
CA ASP A 193 -2.70 11.31 0.31
C ASP A 193 -1.82 10.11 -0.12
N GLY A 194 -0.49 10.22 -0.10
CA GLY A 194 0.40 9.06 -0.35
C GLY A 194 0.25 7.99 0.75
N LEU A 195 0.32 8.44 2.00
CA LEU A 195 0.00 7.65 3.19
C LEU A 195 -0.94 8.45 4.10
N SER A 196 -2.00 7.82 4.59
CA SER A 196 -2.93 8.38 5.56
C SER A 196 -3.08 7.46 6.77
N LEU A 197 -2.77 7.99 7.95
CA LEU A 197 -2.87 7.30 9.24
C LEU A 197 -3.95 8.00 10.07
N HIS A 198 -5.09 7.37 10.33
CA HIS A 198 -6.18 8.02 11.08
C HIS A 198 -7.08 7.03 11.86
N ASP A 199 -7.97 7.57 12.69
CA ASP A 199 -8.96 6.79 13.47
C ASP A 199 -10.29 6.59 12.73
N GLY A 200 -10.54 7.31 11.64
CA GLY A 200 -11.77 7.21 10.86
C GLY A 200 -12.98 7.92 11.50
N GLY A 201 -12.81 8.61 12.63
CA GLY A 201 -13.79 9.53 13.21
C GLY A 201 -15.12 8.96 13.73
N THR A 202 -15.38 7.65 13.63
CA THR A 202 -16.71 7.07 13.96
C THR A 202 -16.86 6.49 15.37
N GLY A 203 -15.92 6.73 16.28
CA GLY A 203 -16.06 6.31 17.68
C GLY A 203 -14.81 6.56 18.52
N PRO A 204 -14.92 6.43 19.86
CA PRO A 204 -13.77 6.59 20.74
C PRO A 204 -12.79 5.44 20.50
N TYR A 205 -11.73 5.69 19.73
CA TYR A 205 -10.55 4.86 19.74
C TYR A 205 -9.64 5.39 20.85
N PRO A 206 -9.16 4.54 21.79
CA PRO A 206 -8.31 5.02 22.87
C PRO A 206 -7.04 5.66 22.28
N ASP A 207 -6.70 6.86 22.75
CA ASP A 207 -5.49 7.56 22.33
C ASP A 207 -4.25 6.67 22.47
N GLY A 208 -3.43 6.59 21.43
CA GLY A 208 -2.18 5.83 21.43
C GLY A 208 -2.32 4.32 21.21
N ALA A 209 -3.54 3.82 20.98
CA ALA A 209 -3.73 2.42 20.59
C ALA A 209 -3.33 2.14 19.13
N PHE A 210 -3.31 3.16 18.27
CA PHE A 210 -2.81 3.04 16.91
C PHE A 210 -1.37 3.52 16.82
N ARG A 211 -0.44 2.58 16.66
CA ARG A 211 0.98 2.84 16.45
C ARG A 211 1.38 2.49 15.02
N ALA A 212 2.10 3.37 14.36
CA ALA A 212 2.59 3.16 13.01
C ALA A 212 4.11 3.36 12.96
N THR A 213 4.83 2.43 12.36
CA THR A 213 6.24 2.60 11.99
C THR A 213 6.34 2.57 10.47
N VAL A 214 6.82 3.66 9.88
CA VAL A 214 6.94 3.81 8.43
C VAL A 214 8.41 4.01 8.09
N THR A 215 8.94 3.14 7.24
CA THR A 215 10.35 3.14 6.85
C THR A 215 10.47 3.07 5.33
N ASN A 216 11.36 3.88 4.75
CA ASN A 216 11.64 3.88 3.30
C ASN A 216 10.37 4.04 2.44
N LEU A 217 9.49 4.98 2.81
CA LEU A 217 8.31 5.30 1.98
C LEU A 217 8.67 6.39 0.97
N LEU A 218 8.28 6.17 -0.28
CA LEU A 218 8.23 7.17 -1.34
C LEU A 218 6.78 7.61 -1.58
N ALA A 219 6.51 8.91 -1.50
CA ALA A 219 5.19 9.47 -1.85
C ALA A 219 5.37 10.66 -2.80
N ARG A 220 4.95 10.54 -4.05
CA ARG A 220 5.16 11.59 -5.07
C ARG A 220 3.90 11.92 -5.85
N GLU A 221 3.78 13.15 -6.32
CA GLU A 221 2.66 13.60 -7.17
C GLU A 221 1.31 13.23 -6.53
N VAL A 222 1.21 13.60 -5.25
CA VAL A 222 0.04 13.41 -4.40
C VAL A 222 -0.26 14.73 -3.67
N PRO A 223 -1.52 15.08 -3.39
CA PRO A 223 -1.87 16.27 -2.62
C PRO A 223 -1.17 16.38 -1.25
N CYS A 224 -0.97 15.25 -0.56
CA CYS A 224 -0.23 15.20 0.70
C CYS A 224 0.64 13.95 0.70
N GLY A 225 1.93 14.07 1.03
CA GLY A 225 2.83 12.91 1.07
C GLY A 225 2.43 11.95 2.19
N VAL A 226 2.41 12.45 3.42
CA VAL A 226 1.97 11.71 4.61
C VAL A 226 1.01 12.55 5.43
N ARG A 227 -0.14 11.97 5.83
CA ARG A 227 -1.07 12.55 6.78
C ARG A 227 -1.15 11.72 8.06
N VAL A 228 -0.97 12.37 9.20
CA VAL A 228 -1.16 11.79 10.54
C VAL A 228 -2.36 12.46 11.20
N GLY A 229 -3.38 11.66 11.51
CA GLY A 229 -4.63 12.06 12.17
C GLY A 229 -4.62 11.78 13.68
N ALA A 230 -5.77 12.03 14.31
CA ALA A 230 -5.97 11.79 15.74
C ALA A 230 -5.79 10.31 16.14
N ALA A 231 -5.52 10.07 17.44
CA ALA A 231 -5.27 8.76 18.06
C ALA A 231 -4.10 7.92 17.48
N CYS A 232 -3.39 8.41 16.46
CA CYS A 232 -2.21 7.75 15.89
C CYS A 232 -0.91 8.26 16.53
N THR A 233 0.02 7.34 16.81
CA THR A 233 1.43 7.64 17.10
C THR A 233 2.31 7.06 16.00
N ALA A 234 2.89 7.93 15.18
CA ALA A 234 3.67 7.55 14.01
C ALA A 234 5.18 7.78 14.22
N THR A 235 5.98 6.77 13.90
CA THR A 235 7.43 6.87 13.76
C THR A 235 7.79 6.79 12.28
N LEU A 236 8.36 7.85 11.74
CA LEU A 236 8.62 8.02 10.31
C LEU A 236 10.14 8.08 10.08
N ARG A 237 10.69 7.17 9.27
CA ARG A 237 12.13 7.07 9.02
C ARG A 237 12.43 6.94 7.54
N HIS A 238 13.38 7.72 7.03
CA HIS A 238 13.83 7.58 5.64
C HIS A 238 12.68 7.74 4.63
N LEU A 239 11.79 8.72 4.86
CA LEU A 239 10.73 9.04 3.91
C LEU A 239 11.23 10.02 2.86
N THR A 240 10.81 9.86 1.61
CA THR A 240 10.89 10.93 0.60
C THR A 240 9.48 11.26 0.13
N THR A 241 9.06 12.51 0.36
CA THR A 241 7.84 13.04 -0.24
C THR A 241 8.17 14.07 -1.30
N ASP A 242 7.40 14.09 -2.38
CA ASP A 242 7.34 15.17 -3.36
C ASP A 242 5.86 15.43 -3.70
N ALA A 243 5.20 16.14 -2.80
CA ALA A 243 3.75 16.31 -2.81
C ALA A 243 3.34 17.64 -3.45
N ASP A 244 2.20 17.69 -4.14
CA ASP A 244 1.68 18.94 -4.72
C ASP A 244 1.26 19.94 -3.63
N GLY A 245 0.81 19.45 -2.48
CA GLY A 245 0.42 20.25 -1.33
C GLY A 245 1.44 20.20 -0.21
N THR A 246 1.27 19.26 0.72
CA THR A 246 2.09 19.18 1.94
C THR A 246 2.91 17.88 1.97
N GLY A 247 4.21 17.96 2.26
CA GLY A 247 5.03 16.76 2.41
C GLY A 247 4.58 15.90 3.59
N LEU A 248 4.60 16.45 4.80
CA LEU A 248 4.04 15.82 6.01
C LEU A 248 3.03 16.73 6.71
N HIS A 249 1.80 16.24 6.87
CA HIS A 249 0.72 16.91 7.55
C HIS A 249 0.31 16.19 8.84
N VAL A 250 0.59 16.79 9.98
CA VAL A 250 0.08 16.35 11.29
C VAL A 250 -1.22 17.11 11.57
N ALA A 251 -2.33 16.51 11.17
CA ALA A 251 -3.68 17.02 11.43
C ALA A 251 -4.13 16.72 12.87
N GLY A 252 -3.51 15.72 13.51
CA GLY A 252 -3.70 15.33 14.90
C GLY A 252 -2.69 14.26 15.31
N GLY A 253 -2.87 13.67 16.50
CA GLY A 253 -2.01 12.58 16.96
C GLY A 253 -0.58 13.00 17.31
N ALA A 254 0.36 12.08 17.19
CA ALA A 254 1.78 12.31 17.43
C ALA A 254 2.61 11.73 16.28
N ALA A 255 3.56 12.51 15.77
CA ALA A 255 4.51 12.06 14.76
C ALA A 255 5.95 12.39 15.17
N ALA A 256 6.85 11.43 15.00
CA ALA A 256 8.29 11.62 15.12
C ALA A 256 8.95 11.25 13.80
N ALA A 257 9.58 12.22 13.13
CA ALA A 257 10.22 12.02 11.85
C ALA A 257 11.74 12.19 11.94
N ILE A 258 12.47 11.26 11.33
CA ILE A 258 13.93 11.27 11.29
C ILE A 258 14.45 10.83 9.94
N ASN A 259 15.62 11.36 9.54
CA ASN A 259 16.30 11.03 8.29
C ASN A 259 15.41 11.16 7.05
N SER A 260 14.47 12.09 7.03
CA SER A 260 13.41 12.17 6.01
C SER A 260 13.48 13.46 5.19
N LEU A 261 13.01 13.39 3.94
CA LEU A 261 12.84 14.52 3.03
C LEU A 261 11.35 14.80 2.90
N PHE A 262 10.91 15.96 3.35
CA PHE A 262 9.53 16.42 3.17
C PHE A 262 9.50 17.60 2.22
N VAL A 263 9.24 17.29 0.95
CA VAL A 263 9.03 18.27 -0.11
C VAL A 263 7.54 18.39 -0.38
N GLY A 264 7.03 19.62 -0.39
CA GLY A 264 5.66 19.91 -0.77
C GLY A 264 5.51 21.24 -1.52
N GLY A 265 4.57 21.29 -2.47
CA GLY A 265 4.30 22.48 -3.28
C GLY A 265 3.66 23.65 -2.51
N THR A 266 3.18 23.41 -1.29
CA THR A 266 2.72 24.45 -0.35
C THR A 266 3.54 24.45 0.93
N HIS A 267 3.69 23.28 1.57
CA HIS A 267 4.47 23.14 2.81
C HIS A 267 5.38 21.91 2.77
N GLY A 268 6.59 22.02 3.31
CA GLY A 268 7.39 20.84 3.63
C GLY A 268 6.70 20.04 4.74
N VAL A 269 6.50 20.68 5.89
CA VAL A 269 5.69 20.15 7.00
C VAL A 269 4.61 21.13 7.43
N ARG A 270 3.47 20.59 7.85
CA ARG A 270 2.37 21.33 8.48
C ARG A 270 1.87 20.59 9.72
N ARG A 271 1.72 21.29 10.83
CA ARG A 271 1.09 20.77 12.04
C ARG A 271 -0.08 21.67 12.44
N ASP A 272 -1.30 21.14 12.32
CA ASP A 272 -2.53 21.83 12.72
C ASP A 272 -2.90 21.51 14.17
N ALA A 273 -2.66 20.27 14.61
CA ALA A 273 -2.87 19.82 15.98
C ALA A 273 -1.87 18.71 16.34
N GLY A 274 -1.97 18.16 17.56
CA GLY A 274 -1.10 17.08 18.00
C GLY A 274 0.35 17.50 18.25
N THR A 275 1.26 16.52 18.27
CA THR A 275 2.70 16.73 18.46
C THR A 275 3.48 16.30 17.22
N LEU A 276 4.54 17.05 16.92
CA LEU A 276 5.48 16.73 15.85
C LEU A 276 6.90 16.92 16.38
N ALA A 277 7.69 15.86 16.34
CA ALA A 277 9.12 15.89 16.59
C ALA A 277 9.87 15.65 15.28
N LEU A 278 10.85 16.49 14.99
CA LEU A 278 11.71 16.41 13.82
C LEU A 278 13.17 16.29 14.29
N ASP A 279 13.94 15.39 13.68
CA ASP A 279 15.38 15.27 13.93
C ASP A 279 16.08 14.81 12.65
N HIS A 280 17.02 15.60 12.13
CA HIS A 280 17.70 15.30 10.86
C HIS A 280 16.70 15.09 9.72
N VAL A 281 15.83 16.05 9.47
CA VAL A 281 14.96 16.08 8.28
C VAL A 281 15.34 17.23 7.35
N LEU A 282 14.99 17.13 6.08
CA LEU A 282 15.03 18.26 5.15
C LEU A 282 13.61 18.65 4.76
N LEU A 283 13.33 19.93 4.85
CA LEU A 283 12.03 20.52 4.58
C LEU A 283 12.14 21.44 3.37
N HIS A 284 11.32 21.21 2.36
CA HIS A 284 11.29 22.01 1.14
C HIS A 284 9.86 22.37 0.73
N GLY A 285 9.68 23.58 0.23
CA GLY A 285 8.41 24.13 -0.22
C GLY A 285 8.34 25.64 -0.02
N PRO A 286 7.32 26.34 -0.54
CA PRO A 286 7.15 27.78 -0.32
C PRO A 286 7.10 28.17 1.16
N THR A 287 6.51 27.30 1.98
CA THR A 287 6.54 27.41 3.45
C THR A 287 7.12 26.13 4.03
N PRO A 288 8.45 26.02 4.24
CA PRO A 288 9.09 24.76 4.65
C PRO A 288 8.50 24.15 5.93
N ALA A 289 8.08 24.98 6.89
CA ALA A 289 7.40 24.54 8.10
C ALA A 289 6.26 25.49 8.48
N ALA A 290 5.07 24.94 8.74
CA ALA A 290 3.92 25.66 9.30
C ALA A 290 3.40 24.98 10.56
N GLY A 291 3.22 25.73 11.65
CA GLY A 291 2.77 25.19 12.94
C GLY A 291 3.78 24.27 13.64
N ALA A 292 4.96 24.08 13.06
CA ALA A 292 6.08 23.30 13.58
C ALA A 292 7.36 24.14 13.58
N LEU A 293 8.28 23.82 14.48
CA LEU A 293 9.60 24.45 14.54
C LEU A 293 10.65 23.42 14.10
N PRO A 294 11.41 23.67 13.03
CA PRO A 294 12.56 22.85 12.67
C PRO A 294 13.56 22.80 13.83
N GLY A 295 14.12 21.62 14.08
CA GLY A 295 15.18 21.39 15.04
C GLY A 295 16.55 21.86 14.55
N PRO A 296 17.58 21.83 15.42
CA PRO A 296 18.92 22.30 15.09
C PRO A 296 19.64 21.45 14.03
N ASN A 297 19.21 20.21 13.83
CA ASN A 297 19.77 19.28 12.83
C ASN A 297 18.94 19.23 11.54
N ASP A 298 17.85 19.99 11.47
CA ASP A 298 16.96 19.99 10.31
C ASP A 298 17.44 21.00 9.27
N LEU A 299 17.20 20.66 8.00
CA LEU A 299 17.61 21.46 6.85
C LEU A 299 16.40 22.13 6.21
N LEU A 300 16.55 23.42 5.89
CA LEU A 300 15.60 24.17 5.07
C LEU A 300 16.27 24.47 3.72
N ALA A 301 16.19 23.53 2.79
CA ALA A 301 16.94 23.59 1.54
C ALA A 301 16.21 22.87 0.41
N ASP A 302 16.66 23.08 -0.83
CA ASP A 302 16.31 22.22 -1.95
C ASP A 302 17.05 20.88 -1.82
N PRO A 303 16.35 19.72 -1.87
CA PRO A 303 17.02 18.43 -1.79
C PRO A 303 17.95 18.16 -2.99
N GLY A 304 17.79 18.83 -4.13
CA GLY A 304 18.58 18.56 -5.33
C GLY A 304 18.29 17.17 -5.89
N PHE A 305 17.06 16.92 -6.31
CA PHE A 305 16.71 15.69 -7.02
C PHE A 305 17.33 15.67 -8.41
N ARG A 306 17.65 14.47 -8.92
CA ARG A 306 18.16 14.28 -10.28
C ARG A 306 17.14 14.70 -11.32
N ASP A 307 15.88 14.34 -11.09
CA ASP A 307 14.74 14.82 -11.84
C ASP A 307 13.54 14.90 -10.90
N ALA A 308 13.15 16.11 -10.51
CA ALA A 308 12.00 16.31 -9.63
C ALA A 308 10.69 15.74 -10.20
N ALA A 309 10.56 15.59 -11.53
CA ALA A 309 9.36 15.04 -12.16
C ALA A 309 9.37 13.50 -12.26
N GLY A 310 10.39 12.79 -11.76
CA GLY A 310 10.42 11.34 -11.94
C GLY A 310 11.53 10.58 -11.21
N ASP A 311 12.71 11.15 -11.04
CA ASP A 311 13.85 10.54 -10.37
C ASP A 311 14.24 11.32 -9.11
N LEU A 312 13.63 10.94 -7.99
CA LEU A 312 13.84 11.56 -6.68
C LEU A 312 15.13 11.09 -5.98
N ARG A 313 16.06 10.47 -6.71
CA ARG A 313 17.43 10.24 -6.21
C ARG A 313 18.20 11.56 -6.15
N LEU A 314 19.08 11.69 -5.17
CA LEU A 314 19.85 12.92 -4.92
C LEU A 314 20.98 13.09 -5.95
N VAL A 315 21.20 14.33 -6.41
CA VAL A 315 22.38 14.70 -7.21
C VAL A 315 23.62 14.89 -6.35
N VAL A 316 24.80 14.83 -6.98
CA VAL A 316 26.07 15.19 -6.33
C VAL A 316 25.99 16.63 -5.83
N GLY A 317 26.37 16.83 -4.57
CA GLY A 317 26.31 18.15 -3.91
C GLY A 317 24.98 18.47 -3.23
N SER A 318 23.99 17.57 -3.31
CA SER A 318 22.76 17.69 -2.53
C SER A 318 23.04 17.88 -1.04
N PRO A 319 22.35 18.81 -0.36
CA PRO A 319 22.50 19.01 1.08
C PRO A 319 21.97 17.82 1.91
N ALA A 320 21.18 16.94 1.31
CA ALA A 320 20.65 15.73 1.96
C ALA A 320 21.67 14.58 2.01
N ILE A 321 22.77 14.66 1.25
CA ILE A 321 23.84 13.68 1.31
C ILE A 321 24.62 13.88 2.62
N ASN A 322 24.81 12.78 3.37
CA ASN A 322 25.57 12.76 4.63
C ASN A 322 25.02 13.66 5.75
N ALA A 323 23.75 14.06 5.64
CA ALA A 323 23.05 14.88 6.62
C ALA A 323 22.17 14.06 7.59
N GLY A 324 22.07 12.74 7.40
CA GLY A 324 21.30 11.86 8.27
C GLY A 324 22.09 11.39 9.49
N ARG A 325 21.33 11.00 10.51
CA ARG A 325 21.81 10.31 11.70
C ARG A 325 21.97 8.80 11.42
N ASP A 326 23.01 8.19 11.97
CA ASP A 326 23.14 6.73 11.92
C ASP A 326 22.08 6.07 12.81
N LEU A 327 21.30 5.16 12.22
CA LEU A 327 20.23 4.39 12.86
C LEU A 327 20.52 2.88 12.78
N GLY A 328 21.80 2.48 12.65
CA GLY A 328 22.22 1.10 12.45
C GLY A 328 21.47 0.07 13.30
N GLY A 329 21.06 -1.03 12.65
CA GLY A 329 20.22 -2.08 13.24
C GLY A 329 18.72 -1.75 13.28
N THR A 330 18.30 -0.59 12.76
CA THR A 330 16.88 -0.24 12.58
C THR A 330 16.47 -0.24 11.10
N VAL A 331 17.35 0.24 10.21
CA VAL A 331 17.11 0.33 8.76
C VAL A 331 18.43 0.08 8.04
N ASP A 332 18.56 -1.10 7.44
CA ASP A 332 19.84 -1.53 6.86
C ASP A 332 19.96 -1.22 5.36
N ASP A 333 18.84 -1.11 4.65
CA ASP A 333 18.81 -0.84 3.21
C ASP A 333 17.82 0.29 2.85
N ASP A 334 18.05 0.94 1.70
CA ASP A 334 17.15 1.92 1.10
C ASP A 334 16.07 1.26 0.21
N LEU A 335 15.22 2.07 -0.44
CA LEU A 335 14.15 1.60 -1.33
C LEU A 335 14.67 0.81 -2.55
N THR A 336 15.94 0.96 -2.91
CA THR A 336 16.59 0.22 -4.01
C THR A 336 17.44 -0.95 -3.53
N GLY A 337 17.43 -1.24 -2.22
CA GLY A 337 18.27 -2.27 -1.61
C GLY A 337 19.73 -1.86 -1.42
N ALA A 338 20.05 -0.57 -1.49
CA ALA A 338 21.41 -0.10 -1.21
C ALA A 338 21.63 0.07 0.31
N PRO A 339 22.78 -0.34 0.84
CA PRO A 339 23.00 -0.36 2.29
C PRO A 339 23.10 1.03 2.91
N ARG A 340 22.66 1.14 4.16
CA ARG A 340 22.78 2.32 5.03
C ARG A 340 23.62 1.99 6.28
N PRO A 341 24.50 2.89 6.74
CA PRO A 341 24.96 4.11 6.07
C PRO A 341 25.79 3.81 4.81
N SER A 342 25.85 4.77 3.89
CA SER A 342 26.78 4.70 2.75
C SER A 342 27.85 5.78 2.89
N PHE A 343 29.11 5.45 2.58
CA PHE A 343 30.25 6.37 2.72
C PHE A 343 30.44 6.96 4.13
N GLY A 344 30.07 6.21 5.17
CA GLY A 344 30.31 6.56 6.57
C GLY A 344 29.27 7.49 7.22
N ARG A 345 28.21 7.88 6.51
CA ARG A 345 27.06 8.63 7.06
C ARG A 345 25.75 8.23 6.39
N CYS A 346 24.62 8.55 7.02
CA CYS A 346 23.30 8.35 6.42
C CYS A 346 22.96 9.52 5.50
N LYS A 347 22.33 9.21 4.37
CA LYS A 347 21.59 10.20 3.58
C LYS A 347 20.19 10.35 4.16
N LEU A 348 19.58 11.50 3.93
CA LEU A 348 18.17 11.72 4.17
C LEU A 348 17.34 11.14 3.02
N GLY A 349 16.12 10.69 3.31
CA GLY A 349 15.17 10.21 2.32
C GLY A 349 15.13 8.69 2.17
N ALA A 350 14.30 8.23 1.24
CA ALA A 350 14.05 6.82 0.92
C ALA A 350 15.14 6.16 0.05
N TYR A 351 16.06 6.95 -0.53
CA TYR A 351 17.22 6.52 -1.34
C TYR A 351 18.58 6.84 -0.67
#